data_AF-A0A2B4S0Z9-F1
#
_entry.id   AF-A0A2B4S0Z9-F1
#
_cell.length_a   1.000
_cell.length_b   1.000
_cell.length_c   1.000
_cell.angle_alpha   90.00
_cell.angle_beta   90.00
_cell.angle_gamma   90.00
#
_symmetry.space_group_name_H-M   'P 1'
#
loop_
_entity.id
_entity.type
_entity.pdbx_description
1 polymer ?
#
loop_
_entity_poly.entity_id
_entity_poly.type
_entity_poly.pdbx_seq_one_letter_code
_entity_poly.pdbx_strand_id
1 'polypeptide(L)'
;MEFDVSKQNPQKAYVVCFRSIPSAQTKIYKTTDGFASITPIANPNDRDPSVSGEDFTRMQGFYNLLLKIDPIDDDKIYIGGINLFKSNNGGTSWTQLSRWNSRISVNAPVVHADQHAMTFDPKNSNKAVFGNDGGVYYASDLNGNNIQEREKNYVTTQFYTGAIAPSSKDYIFGGTQDNGTQLITQRYFNGKGIKIFGGDGAYTAFDKEGEKYLLSSYVYNKAYRLYGLNKVGDDYAFAGAGVAARLPDTGNGTGDFINPAVLDSKQDVLYTNASGRNGYKIARYLNLNEVVERKRSPSVNFLQNAMLRSRPTAFQVSPFANGSTTLLVGTQSGHLFRVQNANSGSGSWKDITGSLFLGSISDIEYGTTSENEIYLTFYNYGVRSIWHTKDGGNSWEEKEGDLPDIPVRCILPNPSNKEEVIIGTDLGVWRTTNFSSSSPSWKRAYSGMSDVIVNDLDYRRAGNTILASSYGRGLFIGRFIVNPDDSDADGHLNSVDNCPDVYNPKQTDTDKDGEGDLCDDDDDDDGILDEDDNCPLDANPLQIDVDDDTKGDVCDDEVTLRNIADFIPKGFSPNGDGIGDVWKWKNIQHIYPKNTLKIYDRQPYF
;
A
#
# COMPACT_ATOMS: atom_id res chain seq x y z
N MET A 1 -26.74 22.73 -9.68
CA MET A 1 -27.26 24.06 -10.05
C MET A 1 -27.07 24.93 -8.83
N GLU A 2 -26.57 26.14 -9.01
CA GLU A 2 -26.42 27.12 -7.94
C GLU A 2 -27.31 28.34 -8.20
N PHE A 3 -27.80 28.95 -7.13
CA PHE A 3 -28.72 30.07 -7.16
C PHE A 3 -28.41 31.05 -6.03
N ASP A 4 -28.37 32.34 -6.33
CA ASP A 4 -28.23 33.40 -5.33
C ASP A 4 -29.10 34.61 -5.71
N VAL A 5 -29.54 35.36 -4.71
CA VAL A 5 -30.47 36.50 -4.86
C VAL A 5 -29.82 37.77 -4.35
N SER A 6 -30.04 38.87 -5.06
CA SER A 6 -29.56 40.18 -4.65
C SER A 6 -30.12 40.59 -3.28
N LYS A 7 -29.25 41.20 -2.46
CA LYS A 7 -29.65 41.85 -1.21
C LYS A 7 -30.22 43.24 -1.39
N GLN A 8 -30.08 43.83 -2.58
CA GLN A 8 -30.55 45.18 -2.91
C GLN A 8 -31.87 45.16 -3.69
N ASN A 9 -32.09 44.12 -4.49
CA ASN A 9 -33.29 43.97 -5.30
C ASN A 9 -33.80 42.52 -5.24
N PRO A 10 -34.93 42.26 -4.56
CA PRO A 10 -35.48 40.90 -4.46
C PRO A 10 -35.96 40.31 -5.79
N GLN A 11 -36.08 41.13 -6.85
CA GLN A 11 -36.40 40.68 -8.20
C GLN A 11 -35.15 40.31 -9.01
N LYS A 12 -33.94 40.63 -8.52
CA LYS A 12 -32.68 40.32 -9.19
C LYS A 12 -32.06 39.06 -8.61
N ALA A 13 -31.77 38.10 -9.48
CA ALA A 13 -31.10 36.86 -9.09
C ALA A 13 -30.22 36.33 -10.23
N TYR A 14 -29.28 35.47 -9.86
CA TYR A 14 -28.40 34.77 -10.78
C TYR A 14 -28.55 33.26 -10.59
N VAL A 15 -28.39 32.51 -11.68
CA VAL A 15 -28.46 31.05 -11.66
C VAL A 15 -27.29 30.51 -12.47
N VAL A 16 -26.61 29.49 -11.95
CA VAL A 16 -25.64 28.69 -12.70
C VAL A 16 -26.15 27.26 -12.81
N CYS A 17 -26.33 26.79 -14.03
CA CYS A 17 -26.88 25.48 -14.34
C CYS A 17 -25.86 24.63 -15.07
N PHE A 18 -25.71 23.37 -14.66
CA PHE A 18 -24.99 22.37 -15.42
C PHE A 18 -25.97 21.31 -15.92
N ARG A 19 -25.81 20.90 -17.17
CA ARG A 19 -26.58 19.79 -17.75
C ARG A 19 -25.61 18.69 -18.19
N SER A 20 -25.73 17.52 -17.56
CA SER A 20 -24.93 16.33 -17.89
C SER A 20 -25.42 15.67 -19.19
N ILE A 21 -25.09 16.29 -20.33
CA ILE A 21 -25.28 15.75 -21.69
C ILE A 21 -23.91 15.55 -22.36
N PRO A 22 -23.79 14.79 -23.46
CA PRO A 22 -22.49 14.53 -24.12
C PRO A 22 -21.70 15.78 -24.53
N SER A 23 -22.37 16.93 -24.68
CA SER A 23 -21.77 18.24 -24.94
C SER A 23 -21.80 19.16 -23.71
N ALA A 24 -21.81 18.58 -22.50
CA ALA A 24 -22.12 19.22 -21.22
C ALA A 24 -21.74 20.70 -21.18
N GLN A 25 -22.75 21.56 -21.01
CA GLN A 25 -22.55 23.01 -20.95
C GLN A 25 -23.03 23.53 -19.61
N THR A 26 -22.13 24.19 -18.89
CA THR A 26 -22.51 25.10 -17.82
C THR A 26 -23.07 26.37 -18.46
N LYS A 27 -24.19 26.88 -17.94
CA LYS A 27 -24.84 28.11 -18.40
C LYS A 27 -25.16 29.00 -17.22
N ILE A 28 -25.00 30.30 -17.43
CA ILE A 28 -25.26 31.33 -16.43
C ILE A 28 -26.44 32.16 -16.91
N TYR A 29 -27.36 32.47 -15.99
CA TYR A 29 -28.55 33.26 -16.25
C TYR A 29 -28.71 34.34 -15.20
N LYS A 30 -29.39 35.43 -15.58
CA LYS A 30 -29.82 36.52 -14.70
C LYS A 30 -31.28 36.84 -14.94
N THR A 31 -31.97 37.22 -13.88
CA THR A 31 -33.25 37.92 -13.92
C THR A 31 -33.12 39.24 -13.15
N THR A 32 -33.93 40.23 -13.52
CA THR A 32 -34.09 41.51 -12.79
C THR A 32 -35.54 41.82 -12.45
N ASP A 33 -36.45 40.90 -12.78
CA ASP A 33 -37.90 41.06 -12.75
C ASP A 33 -38.61 39.84 -12.13
N GLY A 34 -37.94 39.14 -11.22
CA GLY A 34 -38.52 38.01 -10.49
C GLY A 34 -38.86 36.82 -11.39
N PHE A 35 -38.00 36.55 -12.38
CA PHE A 35 -38.15 35.51 -13.39
C PHE A 35 -39.29 35.71 -14.40
N ALA A 36 -39.85 36.92 -14.51
CA ALA A 36 -40.72 37.23 -15.65
C ALA A 36 -39.93 37.17 -16.98
N SER A 37 -38.64 37.51 -16.94
CA SER A 37 -37.67 37.24 -18.01
C SER A 37 -36.36 36.66 -17.45
N ILE A 38 -35.67 35.90 -18.29
CA ILE A 38 -34.38 35.29 -17.99
C ILE A 38 -33.42 35.64 -19.12
N THR A 39 -32.29 36.27 -18.78
CA THR A 39 -31.26 36.68 -19.72
C THR A 39 -30.03 35.78 -19.56
N PRO A 40 -29.54 35.13 -20.63
CA PRO A 40 -28.29 34.38 -20.58
C PRO A 40 -27.09 35.31 -20.41
N ILE A 41 -26.10 34.87 -19.64
CA ILE A 41 -24.83 35.53 -19.42
C ILE A 41 -23.73 34.67 -20.03
N ALA A 42 -22.73 35.31 -20.66
CA ALA A 42 -21.58 34.62 -21.20
C ALA A 42 -20.76 33.93 -20.09
N ASN A 43 -20.29 32.72 -20.35
CA ASN A 43 -19.40 32.02 -19.41
C ASN A 43 -18.06 32.76 -19.26
N PRO A 44 -17.41 32.67 -18.10
CA PRO A 44 -16.03 33.10 -17.98
C PRO A 44 -15.12 32.25 -18.88
N ASN A 45 -14.11 32.89 -19.45
CA ASN A 45 -13.08 32.21 -20.22
C ASN A 45 -11.96 31.77 -19.27
N ASP A 46 -11.80 30.45 -19.09
CA ASP A 46 -10.65 29.88 -18.39
C ASP A 46 -9.39 30.09 -19.24
N ARG A 47 -8.39 30.75 -18.66
CA ARG A 47 -7.14 31.06 -19.37
C ARG A 47 -6.25 29.83 -19.59
N ASP A 48 -6.66 28.65 -19.14
CA ASP A 48 -6.02 27.38 -19.52
C ASP A 48 -6.29 27.03 -21.00
N PRO A 49 -5.26 27.04 -21.88
CA PRO A 49 -5.45 26.75 -23.29
C PRO A 49 -5.86 25.31 -23.59
N SER A 50 -5.76 24.38 -22.61
CA SER A 50 -6.23 23.00 -22.77
C SER A 50 -7.74 22.85 -22.58
N VAL A 51 -8.44 23.94 -22.25
CA VAL A 51 -9.88 23.95 -21.97
C VAL A 51 -10.58 24.78 -23.04
N SER A 52 -11.78 24.35 -23.45
CA SER A 52 -12.57 25.17 -24.38
C SER A 52 -12.93 26.50 -23.72
N GLY A 53 -12.91 27.61 -24.47
CA GLY A 53 -13.05 28.97 -23.93
C GLY A 53 -14.38 29.29 -23.22
N GLU A 54 -15.32 28.35 -23.15
CA GLU A 54 -16.59 28.48 -22.43
C GLU A 54 -16.80 27.41 -21.33
N ASP A 55 -15.85 26.49 -21.12
CA ASP A 55 -15.99 25.36 -20.17
C ASP A 55 -15.12 25.53 -18.92
N PHE A 56 -15.43 26.54 -18.11
CA PHE A 56 -14.74 26.81 -16.85
C PHE A 56 -14.89 25.71 -15.78
N THR A 57 -15.78 24.74 -16.01
CA THR A 57 -16.05 23.58 -15.14
C THR A 57 -15.34 22.32 -15.61
N ARG A 58 -14.77 22.28 -16.81
CA ARG A 58 -14.22 21.07 -17.46
C ARG A 58 -15.20 19.91 -17.50
N MET A 59 -16.47 20.20 -17.82
CA MET A 59 -17.58 19.24 -17.80
C MET A 59 -17.90 18.65 -16.41
N GLN A 60 -17.44 19.26 -15.32
CA GLN A 60 -17.64 18.76 -13.95
C GLN A 60 -18.67 19.55 -13.13
N GLY A 61 -19.46 20.43 -13.76
CA GLY A 61 -20.44 21.26 -13.04
C GLY A 61 -21.60 20.48 -12.36
N PHE A 62 -21.63 19.15 -12.43
CA PHE A 62 -22.49 18.34 -11.57
C PHE A 62 -21.94 18.23 -10.14
N TYR A 63 -20.65 18.52 -9.96
CA TYR A 63 -19.89 18.38 -8.73
C TYR A 63 -19.34 19.73 -8.26
N ASN A 64 -18.66 20.48 -9.14
CA ASN A 64 -18.01 21.75 -8.80
C ASN A 64 -18.76 22.96 -9.34
N LEU A 65 -19.71 23.49 -8.56
CA LEU A 65 -20.36 24.76 -8.87
C LEU A 65 -20.39 25.67 -7.67
N LEU A 66 -20.12 26.94 -7.94
CA LEU A 66 -20.23 28.02 -6.97
C LEU A 66 -20.85 29.23 -7.64
N LEU A 67 -21.80 29.86 -6.96
CA LEU A 67 -22.33 31.17 -7.29
C LEU A 67 -22.49 32.00 -6.01
N LYS A 68 -22.00 33.23 -6.04
CA LYS A 68 -22.20 34.18 -4.96
C LYS A 68 -22.36 35.61 -5.47
N ILE A 69 -23.35 36.34 -4.94
CA ILE A 69 -23.55 37.76 -5.21
C ILE A 69 -23.01 38.58 -4.03
N ASP A 70 -22.26 39.64 -4.30
CA ASP A 70 -21.78 40.56 -3.27
C ASP A 70 -22.98 41.22 -2.54
N PRO A 71 -22.99 41.22 -1.19
CA PRO A 71 -24.13 41.73 -0.43
C PRO A 71 -24.31 43.26 -0.48
N ILE A 72 -23.29 44.01 -0.92
CA ILE A 72 -23.27 45.48 -1.00
C ILE A 72 -23.43 45.96 -2.44
N ASP A 73 -22.98 45.20 -3.43
CA ASP A 73 -23.01 45.54 -4.85
C ASP A 73 -23.48 44.36 -5.70
N ASP A 74 -24.76 44.32 -6.05
CA ASP A 74 -25.38 43.16 -6.67
C ASP A 74 -25.06 43.00 -8.18
N ASP A 75 -24.21 43.86 -8.73
CA ASP A 75 -23.53 43.65 -10.02
C ASP A 75 -22.16 42.97 -9.86
N LYS A 76 -21.66 42.83 -8.64
CA LYS A 76 -20.50 41.98 -8.35
C LYS A 76 -20.95 40.55 -8.08
N ILE A 77 -20.50 39.64 -8.96
CA ILE A 77 -20.83 38.23 -8.88
C ILE A 77 -19.57 37.38 -8.96
N TYR A 78 -19.56 36.30 -8.21
CA TYR A 78 -18.47 35.34 -8.10
C TYR A 78 -18.99 33.99 -8.51
N ILE A 79 -18.23 33.29 -9.35
CA ILE A 79 -18.56 31.93 -9.77
C ILE A 79 -17.32 31.05 -9.67
N GLY A 80 -17.55 29.76 -9.49
CA GLY A 80 -16.50 28.77 -9.42
C GLY A 80 -16.87 27.50 -10.18
N GLY A 81 -15.83 26.89 -10.74
CA GLY A 81 -15.83 25.54 -11.30
C GLY A 81 -14.51 24.91 -10.90
N ILE A 82 -13.57 24.82 -11.85
CA ILE A 82 -12.18 24.47 -11.51
C ILE A 82 -11.48 25.65 -10.84
N ASN A 83 -11.59 26.82 -11.47
CA ASN A 83 -11.01 28.07 -10.99
C ASN A 83 -12.11 29.02 -10.50
N LEU A 84 -11.71 30.06 -9.77
CA LEU A 84 -12.58 31.14 -9.30
C LEU A 84 -12.61 32.29 -10.32
N PHE A 85 -13.79 32.87 -10.54
CA PHE A 85 -14.00 34.02 -11.43
C PHE A 85 -14.89 35.07 -10.76
N LYS A 86 -14.69 36.32 -11.15
CA LYS A 86 -15.44 37.49 -10.68
C LYS A 86 -15.89 38.35 -11.85
N SER A 87 -17.10 38.89 -11.76
CA SER A 87 -17.56 39.98 -12.60
C SER A 87 -17.90 41.18 -11.71
N ASN A 88 -17.65 42.40 -12.22
CA ASN A 88 -18.01 43.66 -11.55
C ASN A 88 -19.15 44.40 -12.27
N ASN A 89 -19.77 43.79 -13.27
CA ASN A 89 -20.74 44.42 -14.16
C ASN A 89 -21.87 43.47 -14.52
N GLY A 90 -22.31 42.69 -13.54
CA GLY A 90 -23.46 41.82 -13.64
C GLY A 90 -23.32 40.68 -14.66
N GLY A 91 -22.08 40.27 -14.97
CA GLY A 91 -21.77 39.16 -15.87
C GLY A 91 -21.33 39.55 -17.28
N THR A 92 -21.24 40.84 -17.62
CA THR A 92 -20.81 41.26 -18.97
C THR A 92 -19.34 40.94 -19.25
N SER A 93 -18.48 40.97 -18.23
CA SER A 93 -17.08 40.57 -18.33
C SER A 93 -16.59 39.86 -17.08
N TRP A 94 -15.62 38.98 -17.24
CA TRP A 94 -15.07 38.14 -16.17
C TRP A 94 -13.56 38.36 -15.97
N THR A 95 -13.14 38.30 -14.71
CA THR A 95 -11.75 38.24 -14.26
C THR A 95 -11.53 36.92 -13.54
N GLN A 96 -10.50 36.18 -13.92
CA GLN A 96 -10.09 34.95 -13.23
C GLN A 96 -9.32 35.30 -11.95
N LEU A 97 -9.82 34.82 -10.81
CA LEU A 97 -9.28 35.10 -9.48
C LEU A 97 -8.29 34.04 -8.98
N SER A 98 -8.32 32.83 -9.53
CA SER A 98 -7.42 31.75 -9.13
C SER A 98 -6.95 30.89 -10.30
N ARG A 99 -5.90 30.11 -10.07
CA ARG A 99 -5.43 29.05 -10.98
C ARG A 99 -5.12 27.78 -10.19
N TRP A 100 -5.65 26.65 -10.63
CA TRP A 100 -5.38 25.35 -9.98
C TRP A 100 -3.99 24.79 -10.28
N ASN A 101 -3.40 25.16 -11.42
CA ASN A 101 -2.05 24.73 -11.79
C ASN A 101 -1.14 25.92 -12.07
N SER A 102 0.14 25.74 -11.79
CA SER A 102 1.17 26.78 -11.98
C SER A 102 1.56 27.01 -13.44
N ARG A 103 1.08 26.17 -14.37
CA ARG A 103 1.38 26.21 -15.81
C ARG A 103 0.45 27.15 -16.58
N ILE A 104 -0.70 27.52 -16.01
CA ILE A 104 -1.59 28.54 -16.59
C ILE A 104 -0.94 29.91 -16.44
N SER A 105 -0.71 30.59 -17.57
CA SER A 105 -0.11 31.93 -17.64
C SER A 105 -1.15 33.02 -17.35
N VAL A 106 -1.67 33.01 -16.13
CA VAL A 106 -2.56 34.04 -15.59
C VAL A 106 -1.97 34.59 -14.29
N ASN A 107 -2.01 35.91 -14.11
CA ASN A 107 -1.58 36.55 -12.87
C ASN A 107 -2.66 36.37 -11.79
N ALA A 108 -2.74 35.16 -11.22
CA ALA A 108 -3.65 34.79 -10.14
C ALA A 108 -2.96 33.84 -9.14
N PRO A 109 -3.36 33.85 -7.85
CA PRO A 109 -2.86 32.91 -6.85
C PRO A 109 -3.19 31.45 -7.20
N VAL A 110 -2.32 30.53 -6.74
CA VAL A 110 -2.59 29.09 -6.84
C VAL A 110 -3.58 28.70 -5.76
N VAL A 111 -4.71 28.13 -6.16
CA VAL A 111 -5.79 27.65 -5.27
C VAL A 111 -6.20 26.29 -5.77
N HIS A 112 -6.46 25.33 -4.89
CA HIS A 112 -6.92 24.00 -5.29
C HIS A 112 -8.12 24.07 -6.25
N ALA A 113 -8.26 23.07 -7.13
CA ALA A 113 -9.40 22.92 -8.04
C ALA A 113 -10.72 22.68 -7.29
N ASP A 114 -11.84 22.67 -8.03
CA ASP A 114 -13.16 22.22 -7.57
C ASP A 114 -13.80 23.11 -6.50
N GLN A 115 -14.28 24.28 -6.92
CA GLN A 115 -14.85 25.29 -6.04
C GLN A 115 -16.30 24.98 -5.70
N HIS A 116 -16.61 24.86 -4.41
CA HIS A 116 -17.92 24.45 -3.90
C HIS A 116 -18.64 25.54 -3.10
N ALA A 117 -17.89 26.34 -2.35
CA ALA A 117 -18.49 27.30 -1.42
C ALA A 117 -17.74 28.63 -1.36
N MET A 118 -18.49 29.70 -1.11
CA MET A 118 -17.95 31.02 -0.79
C MET A 118 -18.86 31.73 0.22
N THR A 119 -18.25 32.45 1.16
CA THR A 119 -18.96 33.42 2.01
C THR A 119 -18.11 34.68 2.23
N PHE A 120 -18.78 35.82 2.36
CA PHE A 120 -18.12 37.10 2.62
C PHE A 120 -17.86 37.32 4.11
N ASP A 121 -16.87 38.15 4.43
CA ASP A 121 -16.79 38.76 5.76
C ASP A 121 -18.05 39.61 5.99
N PRO A 122 -18.83 39.36 7.06
CA PRO A 122 -20.06 40.09 7.34
C PRO A 122 -19.89 41.62 7.48
N LYS A 123 -18.66 42.10 7.72
CA LYS A 123 -18.32 43.52 7.88
C LYS A 123 -17.62 44.10 6.66
N ASN A 124 -17.20 43.29 5.68
CA ASN A 124 -16.42 43.75 4.53
C ASN A 124 -16.58 42.80 3.33
N SER A 125 -17.41 43.17 2.35
CA SER A 125 -17.62 42.34 1.15
C SER A 125 -16.40 42.22 0.23
N ASN A 126 -15.31 42.96 0.49
CA ASN A 126 -14.05 42.78 -0.21
C ASN A 126 -13.18 41.63 0.38
N LYS A 127 -13.67 40.93 1.40
CA LYS A 127 -13.02 39.77 2.01
C LYS A 127 -13.95 38.57 1.94
N ALA A 128 -13.38 37.39 1.69
CA ALA A 128 -14.17 36.16 1.63
C ALA A 128 -13.37 34.93 2.04
N VAL A 129 -14.11 33.89 2.39
CA VAL A 129 -13.64 32.52 2.56
C VAL A 129 -14.20 31.67 1.43
N PHE A 130 -13.39 30.77 0.89
CA PHE A 130 -13.72 29.82 -0.16
C PHE A 130 -13.52 28.39 0.35
N GLY A 131 -14.36 27.46 -0.10
CA GLY A 131 -14.25 26.03 0.15
C GLY A 131 -14.14 25.25 -1.15
N ASN A 132 -13.21 24.30 -1.19
CA ASN A 132 -12.94 23.40 -2.32
C ASN A 132 -12.35 22.07 -1.82
N ASP A 133 -12.02 21.15 -2.72
CA ASP A 133 -11.50 19.81 -2.37
C ASP A 133 -10.11 19.84 -1.71
N GLY A 134 -9.40 20.97 -1.81
CA GLY A 134 -8.16 21.22 -1.08
C GLY A 134 -8.38 21.71 0.35
N GLY A 135 -9.59 22.19 0.66
CA GLY A 135 -9.99 22.68 1.99
C GLY A 135 -10.54 24.11 1.97
N VAL A 136 -9.98 24.98 2.80
CA VAL A 136 -10.49 26.33 3.09
C VAL A 136 -9.46 27.39 2.72
N TYR A 137 -9.85 28.33 1.88
CA TYR A 137 -9.03 29.44 1.42
C TYR A 137 -9.60 30.78 1.88
N TYR A 138 -8.75 31.77 2.08
CA TYR A 138 -9.15 33.13 2.48
C TYR A 138 -8.58 34.18 1.54
N ALA A 139 -9.46 35.07 1.08
CA ALA A 139 -9.09 36.30 0.39
C ALA A 139 -9.17 37.49 1.34
N SER A 140 -8.03 38.15 1.57
CA SER A 140 -8.01 39.39 2.35
C SER A 140 -8.44 40.63 1.54
N ASP A 141 -8.44 40.49 0.21
CA ASP A 141 -8.81 41.51 -0.76
C ASP A 141 -9.23 40.84 -2.08
N LEU A 142 -10.52 40.90 -2.42
CA LEU A 142 -11.09 40.35 -3.66
C LEU A 142 -10.86 41.23 -4.89
N ASN A 143 -10.13 42.33 -4.77
CA ASN A 143 -9.61 43.12 -5.89
C ASN A 143 -8.11 42.86 -6.14
N GLY A 144 -7.44 42.16 -5.23
CA GLY A 144 -6.02 41.80 -5.33
C GLY A 144 -5.80 40.32 -5.62
N ASN A 145 -4.53 39.95 -5.79
CA ASN A 145 -4.09 38.57 -6.00
C ASN A 145 -3.69 37.88 -4.69
N ASN A 146 -4.58 37.91 -3.69
CA ASN A 146 -4.28 37.38 -2.36
C ASN A 146 -5.33 36.40 -1.86
N ILE A 147 -5.34 35.21 -2.44
CA ILE A 147 -6.10 34.04 -1.95
C ILE A 147 -5.08 33.01 -1.47
N GLN A 148 -5.23 32.55 -0.23
CA GLN A 148 -4.28 31.64 0.42
C GLN A 148 -4.99 30.61 1.30
N GLU A 149 -4.35 29.46 1.48
CA GLU A 149 -4.82 28.37 2.37
C GLU A 149 -5.05 28.90 3.80
N ARG A 150 -6.10 28.42 4.46
CA ARG A 150 -6.48 28.78 5.83
C ARG A 150 -6.95 27.56 6.63
N GLU A 151 -6.11 26.54 6.65
CA GLU A 151 -6.43 25.21 7.19
C GLU A 151 -5.59 24.84 8.42
N LYS A 152 -5.08 25.85 9.15
CA LYS A 152 -4.27 25.57 10.35
C LYS A 152 -5.07 24.73 11.35
N ASN A 153 -4.58 23.53 11.63
CA ASN A 153 -5.23 22.52 12.50
C ASN A 153 -6.59 22.02 11.99
N TYR A 154 -6.89 22.20 10.70
CA TYR A 154 -8.06 21.63 10.05
C TYR A 154 -7.63 20.38 9.26
N VAL A 155 -7.70 19.23 9.91
CA VAL A 155 -7.25 17.96 9.34
C VAL A 155 -8.47 17.20 8.80
N THR A 156 -8.73 17.35 7.50
CA THR A 156 -9.82 16.65 6.81
C THR A 156 -9.36 15.84 5.61
N THR A 157 -8.05 15.63 5.47
CA THR A 157 -7.48 14.84 4.38
C THR A 157 -8.04 13.42 4.41
N GLN A 158 -8.43 12.93 3.23
CA GLN A 158 -9.02 11.62 3.03
C GLN A 158 -7.96 10.66 2.49
N PHE A 159 -7.43 9.79 3.34
CA PHE A 159 -6.45 8.77 2.96
C PHE A 159 -7.14 7.47 2.52
N TYR A 160 -6.75 6.95 1.37
CA TYR A 160 -7.14 5.62 0.93
C TYR A 160 -6.24 4.54 1.53
N THR A 161 -4.93 4.79 1.53
CA THR A 161 -3.90 3.93 2.11
C THR A 161 -2.81 4.79 2.74
N GLY A 162 -2.05 4.21 3.65
CA GLY A 162 -0.91 4.85 4.28
C GLY A 162 0.16 3.82 4.61
N ALA A 163 1.43 4.21 4.51
CA ALA A 163 2.55 3.36 4.85
C ALA A 163 3.46 4.09 5.85
N ILE A 164 3.98 3.35 6.82
CA ILE A 164 4.97 3.79 7.79
C ILE A 164 6.31 3.10 7.51
N ALA A 165 7.41 3.85 7.56
CA ALA A 165 8.73 3.30 7.28
C ALA A 165 9.08 2.16 8.26
N PRO A 166 9.69 1.05 7.82
CA PRO A 166 10.04 -0.07 8.70
C PRO A 166 10.98 0.31 9.85
N SER A 167 11.92 1.23 9.62
CA SER A 167 12.79 1.78 10.66
C SER A 167 12.03 2.63 11.67
N SER A 168 12.59 2.79 12.87
CA SER A 168 12.01 3.55 14.00
C SER A 168 11.77 5.05 13.75
N LYS A 169 11.96 5.52 12.51
CA LYS A 169 11.81 6.93 12.11
C LYS A 169 10.38 7.19 11.67
N ASP A 170 9.78 8.28 12.12
CA ASP A 170 8.40 8.62 11.78
C ASP A 170 8.29 9.22 10.36
N TYR A 171 8.66 8.42 9.37
CA TYR A 171 8.43 8.68 7.96
C TYR A 171 7.15 7.96 7.55
N ILE A 172 6.15 8.75 7.18
CA ILE A 172 4.82 8.26 6.86
C ILE A 172 4.39 8.91 5.56
N PHE A 173 3.76 8.16 4.68
CA PHE A 173 3.13 8.74 3.50
C PHE A 173 1.86 7.99 3.15
N GLY A 174 1.00 8.62 2.37
CA GLY A 174 -0.26 7.99 1.99
C GLY A 174 -0.87 8.59 0.74
N GLY A 175 -1.67 7.77 0.07
CA GLY A 175 -2.47 8.18 -1.07
C GLY A 175 -3.76 8.83 -0.61
N THR A 176 -4.06 10.02 -1.16
CA THR A 176 -5.22 10.81 -0.74
C THR A 176 -6.15 11.10 -1.91
N GLN A 177 -7.43 11.29 -1.59
CA GLN A 177 -8.40 11.83 -2.52
C GLN A 177 -8.03 13.28 -2.87
N ASP A 178 -7.95 13.58 -4.18
CA ASP A 178 -7.77 14.90 -4.80
C ASP A 178 -6.52 15.70 -4.38
N ASN A 179 -5.77 15.22 -3.38
CA ASN A 179 -4.60 15.87 -2.81
C ASN A 179 -3.31 15.08 -3.09
N GLY A 180 -3.37 14.02 -3.90
CA GLY A 180 -2.21 13.29 -4.39
C GLY A 180 -1.65 12.32 -3.35
N THR A 181 -0.39 11.93 -3.53
CA THR A 181 0.35 11.21 -2.49
C THR A 181 1.07 12.22 -1.60
N GLN A 182 0.77 12.19 -0.30
CA GLN A 182 1.31 13.10 0.71
C GLN A 182 2.39 12.39 1.52
N LEU A 183 3.59 12.98 1.55
CA LEU A 183 4.72 12.52 2.36
C LEU A 183 4.89 13.40 3.59
N ILE A 184 5.00 12.79 4.76
CA ILE A 184 5.25 13.40 6.06
C ILE A 184 6.58 12.86 6.58
N THR A 185 7.49 13.75 6.97
CA THR A 185 8.79 13.38 7.53
C THR A 185 9.02 14.08 8.86
N GLN A 186 9.99 13.61 9.65
CA GLN A 186 10.35 14.22 10.96
C GLN A 186 10.69 15.72 10.85
N ARG A 187 11.24 16.16 9.71
CA ARG A 187 11.50 17.59 9.43
C ARG A 187 10.21 18.44 9.32
N TYR A 188 9.06 17.80 9.10
CA TYR A 188 7.75 18.44 8.91
C TYR A 188 6.69 17.93 9.90
N PHE A 189 7.09 17.36 11.05
CA PHE A 189 6.20 16.89 12.12
C PHE A 189 5.38 18.00 12.81
N ASN A 190 5.26 19.18 12.17
CA ASN A 190 4.25 20.20 12.42
C ASN A 190 2.97 19.99 11.57
N GLY A 191 2.72 18.76 11.08
CA GLY A 191 1.44 18.35 10.51
C GLY A 191 1.19 18.76 9.05
N LYS A 192 2.22 19.10 8.26
CA LYS A 192 2.07 19.41 6.83
C LYS A 192 2.77 18.37 5.95
N GLY A 193 1.98 17.68 5.11
CA GLY A 193 2.50 16.80 4.07
C GLY A 193 3.07 17.57 2.87
N ILE A 194 3.96 16.91 2.13
CA ILE A 194 4.45 17.35 0.82
C ILE A 194 3.85 16.44 -0.24
N LYS A 195 3.19 17.04 -1.24
CA LYS A 195 2.68 16.29 -2.39
C LYS A 195 3.82 15.81 -3.28
N ILE A 196 3.98 14.50 -3.43
CA ILE A 196 5.02 13.88 -4.26
C ILE A 196 4.51 13.33 -5.60
N PHE A 197 3.20 13.07 -5.70
CA PHE A 197 2.59 12.49 -6.90
C PHE A 197 1.10 12.84 -7.03
N GLY A 198 0.62 12.96 -8.28
CA GLY A 198 -0.80 12.81 -8.62
C GLY A 198 -1.72 14.01 -8.35
N GLY A 199 -2.92 13.91 -8.94
CA GLY A 199 -4.13 14.60 -8.48
C GLY A 199 -4.73 13.82 -7.32
N ASP A 200 -5.09 12.56 -7.54
CA ASP A 200 -5.23 11.53 -6.48
C ASP A 200 -3.91 10.81 -6.17
N GLY A 201 -3.83 10.22 -4.98
CA GLY A 201 -2.87 9.16 -4.66
C GLY A 201 -3.62 7.90 -4.23
N ALA A 202 -3.15 6.72 -4.63
CA ALA A 202 -3.76 5.43 -4.26
C ALA A 202 -2.78 4.62 -3.39
N TYR A 203 -2.62 3.31 -3.64
CA TYR A 203 -1.71 2.42 -2.90
C TYR A 203 -0.29 2.98 -2.70
N THR A 204 0.23 2.76 -1.50
CA THR A 204 1.55 3.21 -1.01
C THR A 204 2.26 2.08 -0.27
N ALA A 205 3.56 1.92 -0.47
CA ALA A 205 4.37 0.95 0.27
C ALA A 205 5.83 1.41 0.42
N PHE A 206 6.46 1.02 1.53
CA PHE A 206 7.91 1.02 1.64
C PHE A 206 8.48 -0.32 1.21
N ASP A 207 9.67 -0.29 0.64
CA ASP A 207 10.51 -1.47 0.58
C ASP A 207 10.87 -1.91 2.01
N LYS A 208 10.46 -3.12 2.40
CA LYS A 208 10.73 -3.68 3.72
C LYS A 208 12.10 -4.35 3.81
N GLU A 209 12.76 -4.63 2.69
CA GLU A 209 14.08 -5.26 2.63
C GLU A 209 15.18 -4.23 2.35
N GLY A 210 15.66 -3.56 3.40
CA GLY A 210 16.74 -2.57 3.30
C GLY A 210 16.29 -1.13 3.03
N GLU A 211 14.97 -0.88 2.90
CA GLU A 211 14.37 0.45 2.77
C GLU A 211 14.91 1.27 1.59
N LYS A 212 15.10 0.63 0.43
CA LYS A 212 15.75 1.23 -0.74
C LYS A 212 14.86 2.23 -1.49
N TYR A 213 13.55 2.07 -1.41
CA TYR A 213 12.59 2.95 -2.07
C TYR A 213 11.27 3.05 -1.33
N LEU A 214 10.51 4.09 -1.68
CA LEU A 214 9.06 4.12 -1.46
C LEU A 214 8.33 4.05 -2.80
N LEU A 215 7.14 3.47 -2.77
CA LEU A 215 6.28 3.25 -3.90
C LEU A 215 4.98 4.02 -3.71
N SER A 216 4.59 4.79 -4.73
CA SER A 216 3.28 5.45 -4.78
C SER A 216 2.57 5.13 -6.08
N SER A 217 1.25 4.97 -6.03
CA SER A 217 0.43 4.70 -7.21
C SER A 217 -0.61 5.77 -7.50
N TYR A 218 -1.12 5.73 -8.73
CA TYR A 218 -2.23 6.53 -9.24
C TYR A 218 -3.43 5.64 -9.58
N VAL A 219 -4.56 6.25 -9.82
CA VAL A 219 -5.83 5.57 -10.04
C VAL A 219 -5.85 4.68 -11.29
N TYR A 220 -6.70 3.64 -11.28
CA TYR A 220 -6.92 2.71 -12.42
C TYR A 220 -5.65 1.99 -12.88
N ASN A 221 -4.78 1.62 -11.93
CA ASN A 221 -3.49 0.94 -12.20
C ASN A 221 -2.59 1.69 -13.23
N LYS A 222 -2.85 2.98 -13.50
CA LYS A 222 -2.27 3.71 -14.64
C LYS A 222 -0.81 4.08 -14.45
N ALA A 223 -0.39 4.26 -13.21
CA ALA A 223 0.96 4.70 -12.92
C ALA A 223 1.39 4.31 -11.51
N TYR A 224 2.59 3.74 -11.43
CA TYR A 224 3.34 3.58 -10.19
C TYR A 224 4.66 4.29 -10.33
N ARG A 225 5.10 4.89 -9.24
CA ARG A 225 6.36 5.60 -9.15
C ARG A 225 7.16 5.05 -7.99
N LEU A 226 8.41 4.72 -8.29
CA LEU A 226 9.41 4.41 -7.29
C LEU A 226 10.22 5.67 -7.03
N TYR A 227 10.45 5.95 -5.75
CA TYR A 227 11.31 7.03 -5.28
C TYR A 227 12.45 6.39 -4.51
N GLY A 228 13.66 6.48 -5.05
CA GLY A 228 14.85 5.95 -4.38
C GLY A 228 15.09 6.70 -3.08
N LEU A 229 15.42 5.95 -2.04
CA LEU A 229 15.71 6.46 -0.71
C LEU A 229 17.22 6.32 -0.47
N ASN A 230 17.89 7.46 -0.27
CA ASN A 230 19.27 7.47 0.21
C ASN A 230 19.28 7.97 1.65
N LYS A 231 19.85 7.16 2.55
CA LYS A 231 20.10 7.56 3.93
C LYS A 231 21.19 8.63 3.93
N VAL A 232 20.89 9.81 4.48
CA VAL A 232 21.85 10.91 4.66
C VAL A 232 21.88 11.24 6.15
N GLY A 233 22.83 10.63 6.85
CA GLY A 233 22.76 10.54 8.31
C GLY A 233 21.50 9.81 8.76
N ASP A 234 20.79 10.37 9.74
CA ASP A 234 19.53 9.82 10.25
C ASP A 234 18.29 10.21 9.42
N ASP A 235 18.44 11.01 8.36
CA ASP A 235 17.32 11.45 7.53
C ASP A 235 17.33 10.83 6.13
N TYR A 236 16.16 10.78 5.50
CA TYR A 236 16.08 10.57 4.06
C TYR A 236 16.21 11.91 3.33
N ALA A 237 17.19 12.00 2.41
CA ALA A 237 17.28 13.14 1.53
C ALA A 237 16.19 13.08 0.45
N PHE A 238 15.07 13.75 0.73
CA PHE A 238 13.94 13.92 -0.21
C PHE A 238 13.93 15.31 -0.86
N ALA A 239 15.11 15.86 -1.16
CA ALA A 239 15.22 17.19 -1.75
C ALA A 239 14.94 17.13 -3.27
N GLY A 240 13.66 17.10 -3.66
CA GLY A 240 13.26 17.17 -5.07
C GLY A 240 13.82 16.04 -5.96
N ALA A 241 14.23 14.93 -5.35
CA ALA A 241 14.78 13.76 -6.03
C ALA A 241 13.70 13.18 -6.93
N GLY A 242 13.92 13.33 -8.24
CA GLY A 242 12.99 12.88 -9.27
C GLY A 242 12.63 11.41 -9.10
N VAL A 243 11.45 11.08 -9.60
CA VAL A 243 10.98 9.70 -9.77
C VAL A 243 12.13 8.82 -10.26
N ALA A 244 12.56 7.86 -9.43
CA ALA A 244 13.65 6.95 -9.77
C ALA A 244 13.25 6.07 -10.94
N ALA A 245 12.00 5.59 -10.92
CA ALA A 245 11.41 4.88 -12.04
C ALA A 245 9.88 5.00 -12.09
N ARG A 246 9.36 4.80 -13.30
CA ARG A 246 7.92 4.69 -13.57
C ARG A 246 7.65 3.29 -14.06
N LEU A 247 6.78 2.58 -13.35
CA LEU A 247 6.37 1.24 -13.81
C LEU A 247 5.41 1.39 -15.01
N PRO A 248 5.43 0.44 -15.95
CA PRO A 248 4.58 0.50 -17.13
C PRO A 248 3.09 0.40 -16.77
N ASP A 249 2.25 1.09 -17.53
CA ASP A 249 0.79 0.93 -17.46
C ASP A 249 0.40 -0.46 -18.00
N THR A 250 -0.60 -1.09 -17.39
CA THR A 250 -1.18 -2.38 -17.84
C THR A 250 -2.25 -2.22 -18.92
N GLY A 251 -2.51 -0.99 -19.35
CA GLY A 251 -3.37 -0.64 -20.47
C GLY A 251 -4.68 0.03 -20.02
N ASN A 252 -5.29 0.79 -20.94
CA ASN A 252 -6.51 1.54 -20.68
C ASN A 252 -7.65 0.66 -20.15
N GLY A 253 -8.23 1.05 -19.01
CA GLY A 253 -9.42 0.40 -18.43
C GLY A 253 -9.11 -0.90 -17.69
N THR A 254 -7.90 -1.03 -17.13
CA THR A 254 -7.53 -2.08 -16.20
C THR A 254 -7.43 -1.54 -14.77
N GLY A 255 -7.66 -2.39 -13.78
CA GLY A 255 -7.60 -2.04 -12.37
C GLY A 255 -8.79 -1.20 -11.88
N ASP A 256 -8.80 -1.00 -10.57
CA ASP A 256 -9.83 -0.23 -9.86
C ASP A 256 -9.42 1.23 -9.69
N PHE A 257 -10.39 2.10 -9.38
CA PHE A 257 -10.09 3.51 -9.11
C PHE A 257 -9.00 3.62 -8.03
N ILE A 258 -9.21 3.00 -6.88
CA ILE A 258 -8.15 2.72 -5.91
C ILE A 258 -7.76 1.26 -6.07
N ASN A 259 -6.62 1.03 -6.71
CA ASN A 259 -6.24 -0.30 -7.13
C ASN A 259 -5.57 -1.08 -5.99
N PRO A 260 -6.07 -2.27 -5.62
CA PRO A 260 -5.41 -3.09 -4.62
C PRO A 260 -4.08 -3.60 -5.16
N ALA A 261 -3.09 -3.62 -4.28
CA ALA A 261 -1.74 -4.07 -4.56
C ALA A 261 -1.07 -4.58 -3.28
N VAL A 262 -0.01 -5.35 -3.44
CA VAL A 262 0.90 -5.74 -2.35
C VAL A 262 2.32 -5.82 -2.88
N LEU A 263 3.28 -5.37 -2.07
CA LEU A 263 4.70 -5.46 -2.38
C LEU A 263 5.32 -6.67 -1.65
N ASP A 264 5.89 -7.59 -2.43
CA ASP A 264 6.80 -8.61 -1.91
C ASP A 264 8.23 -8.07 -2.01
N SER A 265 8.72 -7.47 -0.92
CA SER A 265 10.07 -6.93 -0.89
C SER A 265 11.15 -8.02 -0.92
N LYS A 266 10.89 -9.20 -0.34
CA LYS A 266 11.83 -10.34 -0.33
C LYS A 266 12.11 -10.85 -1.72
N GLN A 267 11.08 -10.89 -2.57
CA GLN A 267 11.19 -11.36 -3.95
C GLN A 267 11.32 -10.23 -4.98
N ASP A 268 11.30 -8.96 -4.53
CA ASP A 268 11.35 -7.76 -5.38
C ASP A 268 10.25 -7.73 -6.45
N VAL A 269 9.01 -8.04 -6.04
CA VAL A 269 7.82 -8.10 -6.91
C VAL A 269 6.65 -7.30 -6.36
N LEU A 270 6.09 -6.40 -7.16
CA LEU A 270 4.79 -5.77 -6.87
C LEU A 270 3.67 -6.52 -7.60
N TYR A 271 2.65 -6.93 -6.84
CA TYR A 271 1.43 -7.53 -7.35
C TYR A 271 0.30 -6.50 -7.35
N THR A 272 -0.44 -6.37 -8.44
CA THR A 272 -1.56 -5.42 -8.52
C THR A 272 -2.76 -6.02 -9.26
N ASN A 273 -3.97 -5.58 -8.92
CA ASN A 273 -5.13 -5.90 -9.77
C ASN A 273 -4.95 -5.24 -11.15
N ALA A 274 -4.99 -6.04 -12.21
CA ALA A 274 -4.95 -5.57 -13.59
C ALA A 274 -6.14 -6.10 -14.40
N SER A 275 -7.22 -6.49 -13.72
CA SER A 275 -8.47 -6.93 -14.32
C SER A 275 -9.10 -5.81 -15.14
N GLY A 276 -9.75 -6.14 -16.25
CA GLY A 276 -10.43 -5.16 -17.10
C GLY A 276 -11.47 -5.83 -17.99
N ARG A 277 -11.86 -5.16 -19.08
CA ARG A 277 -12.86 -5.70 -20.03
C ARG A 277 -12.49 -7.06 -20.63
N ASN A 278 -11.19 -7.37 -20.71
CA ASN A 278 -10.66 -8.57 -21.34
C ASN A 278 -10.38 -9.71 -20.35
N GLY A 279 -10.94 -9.64 -19.14
CA GLY A 279 -10.84 -10.69 -18.11
C GLY A 279 -10.07 -10.26 -16.88
N TYR A 280 -9.94 -11.21 -15.95
CA TYR A 280 -9.32 -11.02 -14.65
C TYR A 280 -7.87 -11.46 -14.66
N LYS A 281 -7.00 -10.63 -14.10
CA LYS A 281 -5.56 -10.86 -14.07
C LYS A 281 -4.89 -10.03 -13.00
N ILE A 282 -3.73 -10.50 -12.55
CA ILE A 282 -2.87 -9.81 -11.60
C ILE A 282 -1.62 -9.38 -12.37
N ALA A 283 -1.26 -8.10 -12.33
CA ALA A 283 0.01 -7.64 -12.85
C ALA A 283 1.13 -7.92 -11.84
N ARG A 284 2.30 -8.25 -12.37
CA ARG A 284 3.52 -8.51 -11.64
C ARG A 284 4.63 -7.64 -12.17
N TYR A 285 5.05 -6.66 -11.39
CA TYR A 285 6.19 -5.82 -11.72
C TYR A 285 7.44 -6.38 -11.04
N LEU A 286 8.50 -6.56 -11.80
CA LEU A 286 9.69 -7.31 -11.37
C LEU A 286 10.91 -6.39 -11.27
N ASN A 287 11.89 -6.82 -10.48
CA ASN A 287 13.24 -6.25 -10.38
C ASN A 287 13.22 -4.76 -9.98
N LEU A 288 12.34 -4.39 -9.04
CA LEU A 288 12.15 -3.00 -8.64
C LEU A 288 13.43 -2.40 -8.03
N ASN A 289 14.21 -3.19 -7.29
CA ASN A 289 15.52 -2.79 -6.78
C ASN A 289 16.49 -2.43 -7.91
N GLU A 290 16.64 -3.29 -8.93
CA GLU A 290 17.51 -2.98 -10.06
C GLU A 290 17.04 -1.76 -10.85
N VAL A 291 15.72 -1.57 -10.94
CA VAL A 291 15.11 -0.43 -11.61
C VAL A 291 15.47 0.88 -10.87
N VAL A 292 15.52 0.88 -9.54
CA VAL A 292 15.91 2.04 -8.73
C VAL A 292 17.43 2.25 -8.76
N GLU A 293 18.23 1.22 -8.50
CA GLU A 293 19.68 1.31 -8.32
C GLU A 293 20.43 1.47 -9.66
N ARG A 294 20.03 0.70 -10.68
CA ARG A 294 20.72 0.62 -11.97
C ARG A 294 19.98 1.34 -13.09
N LYS A 295 18.87 2.02 -12.79
CA LYS A 295 18.02 2.75 -13.76
C LYS A 295 17.59 1.87 -14.94
N ARG A 296 17.35 0.58 -14.67
CA ARG A 296 16.86 -0.36 -15.68
C ARG A 296 15.39 -0.11 -16.00
N SER A 297 14.95 -0.59 -17.17
CA SER A 297 13.54 -0.56 -17.54
C SER A 297 12.76 -1.58 -16.72
N PRO A 298 11.68 -1.18 -16.02
CA PRO A 298 10.82 -2.12 -15.32
C PRO A 298 10.11 -3.06 -16.31
N SER A 299 9.93 -4.31 -15.90
CA SER A 299 9.14 -5.30 -16.65
C SER A 299 7.82 -5.58 -15.93
N VAL A 300 6.79 -5.91 -16.71
CA VAL A 300 5.49 -6.32 -16.19
C VAL A 300 5.03 -7.60 -16.89
N ASN A 301 4.69 -8.59 -16.09
CA ASN A 301 4.06 -9.84 -16.53
C ASN A 301 2.69 -10.00 -15.85
N PHE A 302 1.92 -11.00 -16.25
CA PHE A 302 0.58 -11.22 -15.70
C PHE A 302 0.45 -12.63 -15.13
N LEU A 303 -0.17 -12.76 -13.94
CA LEU A 303 -0.75 -14.03 -13.48
C LEU A 303 -2.20 -14.09 -13.92
N GLN A 304 -2.56 -15.24 -14.51
CA GLN A 304 -3.92 -15.56 -14.90
C GLN A 304 -4.20 -17.02 -14.55
N ASN A 305 -5.41 -17.29 -14.11
CA ASN A 305 -5.88 -18.65 -13.84
C ASN A 305 -7.39 -18.71 -14.11
N ALA A 306 -7.88 -19.84 -14.62
CA ALA A 306 -9.30 -20.06 -14.92
C ALA A 306 -10.22 -19.97 -13.67
N MET A 307 -9.64 -20.10 -12.48
CA MET A 307 -10.31 -19.94 -11.19
C MET A 307 -10.59 -18.46 -10.85
N LEU A 308 -9.76 -17.53 -11.34
CA LEU A 308 -9.94 -16.10 -11.09
C LEU A 308 -11.06 -15.55 -11.99
N ARG A 309 -12.30 -15.58 -11.48
CA ARG A 309 -13.52 -15.17 -12.20
C ARG A 309 -14.15 -13.87 -11.70
N SER A 310 -13.44 -13.18 -10.81
CA SER A 310 -13.82 -11.91 -10.22
C SER A 310 -12.57 -11.07 -9.98
N ARG A 311 -12.71 -9.75 -9.95
CA ARG A 311 -11.56 -8.86 -9.76
C ARG A 311 -10.96 -9.08 -8.36
N PRO A 312 -9.63 -9.16 -8.23
CA PRO A 312 -8.96 -9.10 -6.94
C PRO A 312 -9.30 -7.80 -6.21
N THR A 313 -9.55 -7.88 -4.91
CA THR A 313 -9.86 -6.76 -4.02
C THR A 313 -8.91 -6.66 -2.83
N ALA A 314 -8.21 -7.74 -2.49
CA ALA A 314 -7.20 -7.78 -1.43
C ALA A 314 -6.07 -8.73 -1.82
N PHE A 315 -4.86 -8.44 -1.35
CA PHE A 315 -3.70 -9.28 -1.54
C PHE A 315 -2.92 -9.35 -0.23
N GLN A 316 -2.29 -10.50 0.04
CA GLN A 316 -1.31 -10.57 1.11
C GLN A 316 -0.16 -11.51 0.77
N VAL A 317 1.07 -11.06 1.00
CA VAL A 317 2.29 -11.86 0.79
C VAL A 317 2.65 -12.55 2.10
N SER A 318 2.99 -13.83 2.02
CA SER A 318 3.45 -14.57 3.19
C SER A 318 4.79 -14.03 3.70
N PRO A 319 4.92 -13.72 5.01
CA PRO A 319 6.19 -13.38 5.59
C PRO A 319 7.11 -14.60 5.80
N PHE A 320 6.58 -15.82 5.71
CA PHE A 320 7.28 -17.07 6.05
C PHE A 320 7.97 -17.76 4.86
N ALA A 321 7.60 -17.42 3.63
CA ALA A 321 8.17 -18.05 2.45
C ALA A 321 9.57 -17.47 2.16
N ASN A 322 10.57 -18.35 2.03
CA ASN A 322 11.92 -17.99 1.62
C ASN A 322 12.15 -18.43 0.16
N GLY A 323 12.79 -17.57 -0.65
CA GLY A 323 13.12 -17.84 -2.05
C GLY A 323 11.93 -17.93 -3.03
N SER A 324 10.69 -17.77 -2.56
CA SER A 324 9.48 -17.77 -3.39
C SER A 324 8.36 -16.94 -2.77
N THR A 325 7.38 -16.54 -3.58
CA THR A 325 6.18 -15.83 -3.10
C THR A 325 5.02 -16.82 -2.88
N THR A 326 4.53 -16.91 -1.65
CA THR A 326 3.17 -17.41 -1.35
C THR A 326 2.22 -16.21 -1.24
N LEU A 327 1.34 -16.04 -2.23
CA LEU A 327 0.40 -14.91 -2.33
C LEU A 327 -1.03 -15.35 -2.02
N LEU A 328 -1.71 -14.64 -1.12
CA LEU A 328 -3.15 -14.71 -0.96
C LEU A 328 -3.83 -13.68 -1.86
N VAL A 329 -4.91 -14.08 -2.53
CA VAL A 329 -5.69 -13.25 -3.45
C VAL A 329 -7.16 -13.33 -3.07
N GLY A 330 -7.69 -12.26 -2.47
CA GLY A 330 -9.11 -12.09 -2.18
C GLY A 330 -9.80 -11.38 -3.33
N THR A 331 -11.07 -11.70 -3.58
CA THR A 331 -11.83 -11.15 -4.73
C THR A 331 -13.13 -10.47 -4.33
N GLN A 332 -13.67 -9.67 -5.25
CA GLN A 332 -14.94 -8.98 -5.08
C GLN A 332 -16.13 -9.94 -4.82
N SER A 333 -16.06 -11.17 -5.32
CA SER A 333 -17.13 -12.16 -5.12
C SER A 333 -16.89 -13.07 -3.92
N GLY A 334 -15.89 -12.78 -3.09
CA GLY A 334 -15.64 -13.49 -1.84
C GLY A 334 -14.78 -14.75 -1.98
N HIS A 335 -14.20 -15.01 -3.16
CA HIS A 335 -13.24 -16.10 -3.31
C HIS A 335 -11.86 -15.71 -2.78
N LEU A 336 -11.22 -16.63 -2.08
CA LEU A 336 -9.85 -16.52 -1.58
C LEU A 336 -8.98 -17.63 -2.20
N PHE A 337 -7.90 -17.23 -2.85
CA PHE A 337 -6.93 -18.14 -3.46
C PHE A 337 -5.58 -18.05 -2.77
N ARG A 338 -4.94 -19.19 -2.54
CA ARG A 338 -3.51 -19.28 -2.22
C ARG A 338 -2.75 -19.60 -3.49
N VAL A 339 -1.75 -18.78 -3.81
CA VAL A 339 -0.91 -18.91 -5.00
C VAL A 339 0.54 -19.10 -4.56
N GLN A 340 1.03 -20.34 -4.60
CA GLN A 340 2.43 -20.66 -4.31
C GLN A 340 3.31 -20.35 -5.52
N ASN A 341 4.58 -20.00 -5.30
CA ASN A 341 5.52 -19.61 -6.36
C ASN A 341 4.94 -18.51 -7.26
N ALA A 342 4.21 -17.55 -6.71
CA ALA A 342 3.57 -16.48 -7.47
C ALA A 342 4.59 -15.61 -8.21
N ASN A 343 5.87 -15.61 -7.78
CA ASN A 343 6.99 -14.98 -8.47
C ASN A 343 7.46 -15.71 -9.75
N SER A 344 6.96 -16.92 -10.04
CA SER A 344 7.40 -17.69 -11.22
C SER A 344 6.69 -17.34 -12.54
N GLY A 345 5.51 -16.71 -12.51
CA GLY A 345 4.74 -16.33 -13.72
C GLY A 345 3.50 -17.15 -13.99
N SER A 346 3.37 -18.33 -13.40
CA SER A 346 2.14 -19.13 -13.40
C SER A 346 1.59 -19.30 -11.98
N GLY A 347 2.46 -19.68 -11.05
CA GLY A 347 2.11 -20.05 -9.68
C GLY A 347 1.24 -21.31 -9.60
N SER A 348 1.20 -21.93 -8.43
CA SER A 348 0.28 -23.03 -8.13
C SER A 348 -0.90 -22.49 -7.35
N TRP A 349 -2.10 -22.56 -7.91
CA TRP A 349 -3.32 -21.98 -7.35
C TRP A 349 -4.13 -23.02 -6.58
N LYS A 350 -4.54 -22.68 -5.36
CA LYS A 350 -5.47 -23.43 -4.53
C LYS A 350 -6.62 -22.52 -4.11
N ASP A 351 -7.85 -22.97 -4.30
CA ASP A 351 -9.04 -22.34 -3.71
C ASP A 351 -9.13 -22.72 -2.24
N ILE A 352 -9.20 -21.72 -1.36
CA ILE A 352 -9.35 -21.89 0.09
C ILE A 352 -10.56 -21.10 0.60
N THR A 353 -11.51 -20.80 -0.28
CA THR A 353 -12.74 -20.06 0.03
C THR A 353 -13.59 -20.79 1.08
N GLY A 354 -13.96 -20.09 2.15
CA GLY A 354 -14.92 -20.59 3.12
C GLY A 354 -16.32 -20.70 2.52
N SER A 355 -17.06 -21.77 2.86
CA SER A 355 -18.39 -22.05 2.29
C SER A 355 -19.46 -21.00 2.61
N LEU A 356 -19.23 -20.18 3.63
CA LEU A 356 -20.13 -19.12 4.11
C LEU A 356 -19.64 -17.72 3.73
N PHE A 357 -18.57 -17.58 2.96
CA PHE A 357 -18.07 -16.29 2.52
C PHE A 357 -19.08 -15.61 1.60
N LEU A 358 -19.46 -14.38 1.94
CA LEU A 358 -20.43 -13.58 1.21
C LEU A 358 -19.93 -12.13 1.16
N GLY A 359 -19.94 -11.55 -0.04
CA GLY A 359 -19.48 -10.18 -0.26
C GLY A 359 -18.07 -10.11 -0.84
N SER A 360 -17.47 -8.92 -0.76
CA SER A 360 -16.15 -8.62 -1.26
C SER A 360 -15.14 -8.65 -0.12
N ILE A 361 -14.07 -9.41 -0.30
CA ILE A 361 -12.96 -9.43 0.65
C ILE A 361 -12.32 -8.04 0.68
N SER A 362 -12.24 -7.44 1.86
CA SER A 362 -11.61 -6.14 2.09
C SER A 362 -10.13 -6.27 2.39
N ASP A 363 -9.75 -7.23 3.23
CA ASP A 363 -8.39 -7.32 3.75
C ASP A 363 -8.04 -8.74 4.19
N ILE A 364 -6.74 -9.07 4.17
CA ILE A 364 -6.19 -10.39 4.45
C ILE A 364 -4.90 -10.20 5.25
N GLU A 365 -4.80 -10.88 6.39
CA GLU A 365 -3.56 -10.90 7.18
C GLU A 365 -3.14 -12.33 7.50
N TYR A 366 -1.82 -12.57 7.57
CA TYR A 366 -1.29 -13.80 8.14
C TYR A 366 -1.15 -13.66 9.66
N GLY A 367 -1.26 -14.77 10.38
CA GLY A 367 -0.80 -14.84 11.76
C GLY A 367 0.73 -14.76 11.84
N THR A 368 1.26 -14.64 13.05
CA THR A 368 2.71 -14.40 13.27
C THR A 368 3.58 -15.65 13.33
N THR A 369 2.96 -16.83 13.47
CA THR A 369 3.68 -18.09 13.67
C THR A 369 3.55 -19.09 12.52
N SER A 370 2.64 -18.88 11.55
CA SER A 370 2.44 -19.84 10.46
C SER A 370 1.71 -19.26 9.24
N GLU A 371 2.06 -19.73 8.03
CA GLU A 371 1.31 -19.49 6.78
C GLU A 371 -0.12 -20.08 6.80
N ASN A 372 -0.43 -20.95 7.75
CA ASN A 372 -1.75 -21.56 7.86
C ASN A 372 -2.71 -20.75 8.73
N GLU A 373 -2.20 -19.80 9.49
CA GLU A 373 -3.01 -18.88 10.25
C GLU A 373 -3.34 -17.66 9.38
N ILE A 374 -4.63 -17.44 9.09
CA ILE A 374 -5.10 -16.37 8.19
C ILE A 374 -6.30 -15.67 8.82
N TYR A 375 -6.27 -14.34 8.80
CA TYR A 375 -7.33 -13.43 9.17
C TYR A 375 -7.91 -12.81 7.90
N LEU A 376 -9.22 -12.69 7.82
CA LEU A 376 -9.90 -12.26 6.59
C LEU A 376 -11.10 -11.37 6.94
N THR A 377 -11.29 -10.28 6.18
CA THR A 377 -12.44 -9.40 6.36
C THR A 377 -13.26 -9.12 5.11
N PHE A 378 -14.50 -8.64 5.30
CA PHE A 378 -15.43 -8.19 4.27
C PHE A 378 -16.06 -6.83 4.59
N TYR A 379 -16.27 -5.98 3.55
CA TYR A 379 -16.77 -4.60 3.71
C TYR A 379 -18.24 -4.39 3.31
N ASN A 380 -19.05 -5.44 3.17
CA ASN A 380 -20.47 -5.32 2.82
C ASN A 380 -21.35 -5.21 4.08
N TYR A 381 -22.49 -4.52 3.98
CA TYR A 381 -23.54 -4.58 5.00
C TYR A 381 -24.31 -5.91 4.92
N GLY A 382 -24.77 -6.41 6.06
CA GLY A 382 -25.62 -7.59 6.17
C GLY A 382 -24.91 -8.93 5.93
N VAL A 383 -23.57 -8.96 6.02
CA VAL A 383 -22.75 -10.17 5.92
C VAL A 383 -21.89 -10.36 7.16
N ARG A 384 -21.41 -11.58 7.38
CA ARG A 384 -20.40 -11.84 8.41
C ARG A 384 -19.04 -11.35 7.93
N SER A 385 -18.49 -10.37 8.63
CA SER A 385 -17.34 -9.62 8.13
C SER A 385 -15.97 -10.06 8.62
N ILE A 386 -15.87 -10.96 9.62
CA ILE A 386 -14.57 -11.34 10.20
C ILE A 386 -14.45 -12.86 10.25
N TRP A 387 -13.40 -13.39 9.63
CA TRP A 387 -13.14 -14.81 9.54
C TRP A 387 -11.69 -15.13 9.89
N HIS A 388 -11.47 -16.30 10.49
CA HIS A 388 -10.16 -16.80 10.90
C HIS A 388 -10.00 -18.27 10.54
N THR A 389 -8.80 -18.67 10.17
CA THR A 389 -8.42 -20.08 10.01
C THR A 389 -7.04 -20.29 10.62
N LYS A 390 -6.81 -21.49 11.15
CA LYS A 390 -5.50 -21.94 11.67
C LYS A 390 -4.89 -23.07 10.83
N ASP A 391 -5.61 -23.58 9.84
CA ASP A 391 -5.28 -24.78 9.09
C ASP A 391 -5.12 -24.52 7.58
N GLY A 392 -4.86 -23.27 7.20
CA GLY A 392 -4.65 -22.88 5.81
C GLY A 392 -5.93 -22.90 4.97
N GLY A 393 -7.08 -22.66 5.61
CA GLY A 393 -8.38 -22.54 4.98
C GLY A 393 -9.10 -23.86 4.73
N ASN A 394 -8.72 -24.95 5.42
CA ASN A 394 -9.52 -26.18 5.42
C ASN A 394 -10.79 -26.02 6.28
N SER A 395 -10.70 -25.24 7.35
CA SER A 395 -11.82 -24.79 8.18
C SER A 395 -11.73 -23.30 8.47
N TRP A 396 -12.89 -22.67 8.65
CA TRP A 396 -13.02 -21.23 8.92
C TRP A 396 -13.94 -20.99 10.10
N GLU A 397 -13.51 -20.13 11.01
CA GLU A 397 -14.28 -19.63 12.16
C GLU A 397 -14.76 -18.20 11.86
N GLU A 398 -16.02 -17.92 12.18
CA GLU A 398 -16.58 -16.56 12.17
C GLU A 398 -16.25 -15.86 13.51
N LYS A 399 -15.85 -14.59 13.47
CA LYS A 399 -15.26 -13.86 14.62
C LYS A 399 -15.85 -12.45 14.86
N GLU A 400 -17.02 -12.17 14.31
CA GLU A 400 -17.76 -10.91 14.46
C GLU A 400 -18.31 -10.74 15.88
N GLY A 401 -18.80 -11.81 16.52
CA GLY A 401 -19.23 -11.78 17.91
C GLY A 401 -20.33 -10.74 18.19
N ASP A 402 -20.04 -9.71 18.99
CA ASP A 402 -20.95 -8.60 19.32
C ASP A 402 -20.73 -7.32 18.48
N LEU A 403 -19.88 -7.36 17.45
CA LEU A 403 -19.69 -6.23 16.54
C LEU A 403 -21.04 -5.89 15.85
N PRO A 404 -21.43 -4.61 15.76
CA PRO A 404 -22.62 -4.22 15.01
C PRO A 404 -22.43 -4.49 13.52
N ASP A 405 -23.54 -4.62 12.77
CA ASP A 405 -23.52 -4.75 11.30
C ASP A 405 -22.96 -3.46 10.66
N ILE A 406 -21.65 -3.46 10.43
CA ILE A 406 -20.88 -2.37 9.82
C ILE A 406 -19.79 -2.96 8.91
N PRO A 407 -19.46 -2.31 7.78
CA PRO A 407 -18.33 -2.66 6.96
C PRO A 407 -17.02 -2.71 7.74
N VAL A 408 -16.31 -3.83 7.63
CA VAL A 408 -14.93 -3.97 8.10
C VAL A 408 -14.01 -3.84 6.89
N ARG A 409 -13.01 -2.96 6.96
CA ARG A 409 -12.18 -2.56 5.82
C ARG A 409 -10.75 -3.06 5.92
N CYS A 410 -10.26 -3.24 7.13
CA CYS A 410 -8.93 -3.76 7.39
C CYS A 410 -8.89 -4.46 8.76
N ILE A 411 -7.95 -5.38 8.93
CA ILE A 411 -7.72 -6.15 10.14
C ILE A 411 -6.23 -6.18 10.43
N LEU A 412 -5.86 -6.09 11.70
CA LEU A 412 -4.48 -6.22 12.12
C LEU A 412 -4.43 -7.00 13.44
N PRO A 413 -3.98 -8.28 13.41
CA PRO A 413 -3.71 -9.01 14.64
C PRO A 413 -2.50 -8.41 15.37
N ASN A 414 -2.54 -8.33 16.70
CA ASN A 414 -1.38 -7.95 17.48
C ASN A 414 -0.35 -9.09 17.39
N PRO A 415 0.88 -8.82 16.92
CA PRO A 415 1.86 -9.87 16.69
C PRO A 415 2.30 -10.61 17.97
N SER A 416 2.20 -9.94 19.11
CA SER A 416 2.74 -10.38 20.41
C SER A 416 1.64 -10.83 21.37
N ASN A 417 0.38 -10.57 21.01
CA ASN A 417 -0.77 -11.01 21.78
C ASN A 417 -1.89 -11.47 20.84
N LYS A 418 -1.97 -12.78 20.62
CA LYS A 418 -2.97 -13.40 19.72
C LYS A 418 -4.43 -13.19 20.16
N GLU A 419 -4.67 -12.75 21.40
CA GLU A 419 -6.00 -12.39 21.86
C GLU A 419 -6.41 -10.97 21.46
N GLU A 420 -5.45 -10.10 21.17
CA GLU A 420 -5.69 -8.73 20.72
C GLU A 420 -5.69 -8.64 19.20
N VAL A 421 -6.82 -8.19 18.65
CA VAL A 421 -6.98 -7.91 17.21
C VAL A 421 -7.68 -6.58 17.07
N ILE A 422 -7.20 -5.74 16.16
CA ILE A 422 -7.87 -4.50 15.79
C ILE A 422 -8.42 -4.56 14.37
N ILE A 423 -9.46 -3.78 14.11
CA ILE A 423 -10.07 -3.65 12.79
C ILE A 423 -10.39 -2.19 12.49
N GLY A 424 -10.29 -1.80 11.22
CA GLY A 424 -10.81 -0.53 10.71
C GLY A 424 -12.20 -0.70 10.13
N THR A 425 -13.10 0.24 10.43
CA THR A 425 -14.52 0.20 10.01
C THR A 425 -14.97 1.58 9.52
N ASP A 426 -16.23 1.69 9.08
CA ASP A 426 -16.86 2.98 8.79
C ASP A 426 -17.01 3.88 10.05
N LEU A 427 -16.87 3.32 11.26
CA LEU A 427 -17.01 4.01 12.56
C LEU A 427 -15.72 4.01 13.38
N GLY A 428 -14.56 4.00 12.73
CA GLY A 428 -13.25 4.07 13.37
C GLY A 428 -12.64 2.70 13.64
N VAL A 429 -11.62 2.69 14.50
CA VAL A 429 -10.95 1.46 14.95
C VAL A 429 -11.73 0.77 16.06
N TRP A 430 -11.88 -0.54 15.95
CA TRP A 430 -12.37 -1.42 17.01
C TRP A 430 -11.29 -2.40 17.42
N ARG A 431 -11.35 -2.88 18.67
CA ARG A 431 -10.45 -3.89 19.21
C ARG A 431 -11.20 -4.98 19.93
N THR A 432 -10.66 -6.19 19.91
CA THR A 432 -10.98 -7.26 20.85
C THR A 432 -9.73 -7.65 21.63
N THR A 433 -9.92 -8.26 22.80
CA THR A 433 -8.84 -8.82 23.64
C THR A 433 -9.15 -10.26 24.05
N ASN A 434 -10.04 -10.92 23.31
CA ASN A 434 -10.45 -12.30 23.52
C ASN A 434 -10.75 -12.98 22.16
N PHE A 435 -9.90 -12.72 21.17
CA PHE A 435 -10.10 -13.20 19.80
C PHE A 435 -10.21 -14.73 19.69
N SER A 436 -9.62 -15.51 20.61
CA SER A 436 -9.78 -16.97 20.58
C SER A 436 -11.20 -17.45 20.91
N SER A 437 -12.05 -16.60 21.50
CA SER A 437 -13.47 -16.90 21.73
C SER A 437 -14.19 -17.22 20.41
N SER A 438 -15.17 -18.13 20.46
CA SER A 438 -16.09 -18.35 19.34
C SER A 438 -17.06 -17.17 19.11
N SER A 439 -17.15 -16.27 20.09
CA SER A 439 -17.89 -15.01 20.01
C SER A 439 -17.07 -13.93 20.72
N PRO A 440 -16.11 -13.29 20.02
CA PRO A 440 -15.29 -12.24 20.60
C PRO A 440 -16.11 -11.00 20.97
N SER A 441 -15.61 -10.20 21.92
CA SER A 441 -16.23 -8.92 22.27
C SER A 441 -15.44 -7.74 21.73
N TRP A 442 -16.08 -6.88 20.95
CA TRP A 442 -15.47 -5.75 20.26
C TRP A 442 -15.77 -4.43 20.95
N LYS A 443 -14.73 -3.61 21.12
CA LYS A 443 -14.82 -2.28 21.74
C LYS A 443 -14.21 -1.23 20.83
N ARG A 444 -14.88 -0.08 20.71
CA ARG A 444 -14.32 1.07 19.99
C ARG A 444 -13.06 1.60 20.67
N ALA A 445 -12.00 1.82 19.89
CA ALA A 445 -10.74 2.37 20.34
C ALA A 445 -10.76 3.91 20.28
N TYR A 446 -11.46 4.54 21.23
CA TYR A 446 -11.55 6.01 21.32
C TYR A 446 -10.30 6.64 21.99
N SER A 447 -9.14 6.52 21.34
CA SER A 447 -7.87 7.10 21.81
C SER A 447 -7.39 8.18 20.84
N GLY A 448 -8.06 9.34 20.84
CA GLY A 448 -7.77 10.47 19.94
C GLY A 448 -8.44 10.36 18.56
N MET A 449 -8.77 9.15 18.11
CA MET A 449 -9.67 8.90 16.97
C MET A 449 -11.13 8.84 17.44
N SER A 450 -12.06 9.38 16.65
CA SER A 450 -13.51 9.15 16.81
C SER A 450 -14.10 8.61 15.51
N ASP A 451 -15.42 8.53 15.40
CA ASP A 451 -16.12 8.00 14.24
C ASP A 451 -15.61 8.63 12.91
N VAL A 452 -14.92 7.80 12.12
CA VAL A 452 -14.39 8.10 10.80
C VAL A 452 -14.12 6.77 10.10
N ILE A 453 -14.28 6.72 8.78
CA ILE A 453 -13.88 5.54 8.01
C ILE A 453 -12.37 5.34 8.17
N VAL A 454 -11.96 4.12 8.49
CA VAL A 454 -10.55 3.68 8.47
C VAL A 454 -10.40 2.67 7.36
N ASN A 455 -9.64 3.02 6.32
CA ASN A 455 -9.50 2.20 5.12
C ASN A 455 -8.36 1.19 5.22
N ASP A 456 -7.34 1.51 6.01
CA ASP A 456 -6.06 0.80 5.96
C ASP A 456 -5.33 0.95 7.31
N LEU A 457 -4.65 -0.12 7.71
CA LEU A 457 -3.82 -0.21 8.91
C LEU A 457 -2.46 -0.74 8.47
N ASP A 458 -1.40 0.03 8.75
CA ASP A 458 -0.03 -0.45 8.55
C ASP A 458 0.68 -0.59 9.90
N TYR A 459 1.56 -1.58 9.98
CA TYR A 459 2.24 -1.94 11.21
C TYR A 459 3.75 -1.85 11.04
N ARG A 460 4.35 -1.08 11.94
CA ARG A 460 5.79 -1.06 12.15
C ARG A 460 6.13 -1.80 13.43
N ARG A 461 6.87 -2.89 13.25
CA ARG A 461 7.45 -3.66 14.35
C ARG A 461 8.31 -2.82 15.27
N ALA A 462 9.22 -2.01 14.72
CA ALA A 462 10.05 -1.10 15.49
C ALA A 462 9.19 -0.11 16.29
N GLY A 463 9.15 -0.31 17.62
CA GLY A 463 8.33 0.49 18.53
C GLY A 463 6.83 0.20 18.47
N ASN A 464 6.42 -0.99 17.98
CA ASN A 464 5.05 -1.50 17.99
C ASN A 464 4.01 -0.49 17.48
N THR A 465 4.36 0.24 16.43
CA THR A 465 3.61 1.41 15.96
C THR A 465 2.60 1.03 14.89
N ILE A 466 1.37 1.52 15.04
CA ILE A 466 0.27 1.30 14.12
C ILE A 466 -0.05 2.63 13.45
N LEU A 467 -0.11 2.62 12.12
CA LEU A 467 -0.63 3.73 11.34
C LEU A 467 -2.05 3.40 10.90
N ALA A 468 -3.02 4.24 11.26
CA ALA A 468 -4.39 4.13 10.78
C ALA A 468 -4.71 5.25 9.78
N SER A 469 -5.07 4.84 8.57
CA SER A 469 -5.40 5.73 7.46
C SER A 469 -6.89 6.02 7.42
N SER A 470 -7.27 7.25 7.79
CA SER A 470 -8.68 7.64 7.85
C SER A 470 -9.14 8.39 6.61
N TYR A 471 -10.40 8.18 6.24
CA TYR A 471 -11.05 8.91 5.16
C TYR A 471 -11.73 10.18 5.67
N GLY A 472 -10.93 11.20 5.96
CA GLY A 472 -11.45 12.54 6.27
C GLY A 472 -11.02 13.09 7.61
N ARG A 473 -10.07 12.45 8.30
CA ARG A 473 -9.42 12.97 9.52
C ARG A 473 -7.90 12.80 9.53
N GLY A 474 -7.31 12.59 8.36
CA GLY A 474 -5.86 12.40 8.22
C GLY A 474 -5.39 11.02 8.67
N LEU A 475 -4.18 10.98 9.22
CA LEU A 475 -3.52 9.76 9.69
C LEU A 475 -3.45 9.77 11.22
N PHE A 476 -3.64 8.61 11.83
CA PHE A 476 -3.52 8.42 13.26
C PHE A 476 -2.40 7.44 13.56
N ILE A 477 -1.64 7.71 14.62
CA ILE A 477 -0.59 6.81 15.10
C ILE A 477 -1.04 6.25 16.44
N GLY A 478 -1.06 4.92 16.54
CA GLY A 478 -1.28 4.17 17.77
C GLY A 478 -0.11 3.23 18.03
N ARG A 479 -0.20 2.45 19.11
CA ARG A 479 0.76 1.38 19.40
C ARG A 479 0.05 0.18 20.01
N PHE A 480 0.51 -1.02 19.69
CA PHE A 480 0.24 -2.16 20.56
C PHE A 480 1.08 -1.98 21.83
N ILE A 481 0.46 -2.20 22.99
CA ILE A 481 1.17 -2.12 24.26
C ILE A 481 1.87 -3.46 24.43
N VAL A 482 3.19 -3.44 24.31
CA VAL A 482 4.05 -4.59 24.61
C VAL A 482 3.98 -4.89 26.09
N ASN A 483 4.05 -6.17 26.44
CA ASN A 483 4.41 -6.54 27.80
C ASN A 483 5.81 -5.97 28.05
N PRO A 484 6.04 -5.09 29.05
CA PRO A 484 7.36 -4.48 29.26
C PRO A 484 8.48 -5.49 29.55
N ASP A 485 8.12 -6.74 29.83
CA ASP A 485 9.04 -7.84 30.07
C ASP A 485 9.38 -8.66 28.78
N ASP A 486 8.89 -8.22 27.61
CA ASP A 486 9.09 -8.81 26.27
C ASP A 486 9.43 -7.66 25.30
N SER A 487 10.72 -7.45 25.04
CA SER A 487 11.29 -6.27 24.38
C SER A 487 11.07 -6.28 22.87
N ASP A 488 11.22 -7.44 22.24
CA ASP A 488 11.15 -7.62 20.79
C ASP A 488 9.77 -8.12 20.32
N ALA A 489 8.91 -8.44 21.29
CA ALA A 489 7.52 -8.76 21.15
C ALA A 489 7.29 -10.09 20.41
N ASP A 490 8.16 -11.07 20.64
CA ASP A 490 8.14 -12.38 19.99
C ASP A 490 7.24 -13.44 20.65
N GLY A 491 6.79 -13.15 21.87
CA GLY A 491 5.95 -14.03 22.68
C GLY A 491 6.70 -14.77 23.79
N HIS A 492 8.03 -14.60 23.90
CA HIS A 492 8.84 -15.00 25.03
C HIS A 492 9.20 -13.78 25.87
N LEU A 493 9.38 -13.97 27.18
CA LEU A 493 9.83 -12.88 28.04
C LEU A 493 11.35 -12.78 27.91
N ASN A 494 11.91 -11.56 28.00
CA ASN A 494 13.35 -11.28 27.96
C ASN A 494 14.19 -12.19 28.89
N SER A 495 13.59 -12.72 29.96
CA SER A 495 14.25 -13.62 30.91
C SER A 495 14.43 -15.06 30.42
N VAL A 496 13.74 -15.47 29.36
CA VAL A 496 13.71 -16.84 28.81
C VAL A 496 13.85 -16.84 27.28
N ASP A 497 14.14 -15.68 26.71
CA ASP A 497 14.32 -15.47 25.29
C ASP A 497 15.81 -15.54 24.95
N ASN A 498 16.19 -16.39 24.00
CA ASN A 498 17.58 -16.50 23.54
C ASN A 498 17.99 -15.41 22.53
N CYS A 499 17.05 -14.58 22.05
CA CYS A 499 17.34 -13.31 21.38
C CYS A 499 16.42 -12.17 21.86
N PRO A 500 16.62 -11.63 23.09
CA PRO A 500 15.68 -10.69 23.74
C PRO A 500 15.32 -9.40 22.96
N ASP A 501 16.16 -9.02 21.98
CA ASP A 501 15.96 -7.83 21.16
C ASP A 501 15.72 -8.17 19.67
N VAL A 502 15.70 -9.45 19.28
CA VAL A 502 15.57 -9.93 17.89
C VAL A 502 14.52 -11.04 17.78
N TYR A 503 13.39 -10.70 17.16
CA TYR A 503 12.26 -11.62 17.03
C TYR A 503 12.60 -12.99 16.49
N ASN A 504 12.49 -13.97 17.36
CA ASN A 504 12.80 -15.35 17.11
C ASN A 504 11.81 -16.25 17.86
N PRO A 505 10.50 -16.22 17.55
CA PRO A 505 9.46 -16.95 18.30
C PRO A 505 9.66 -18.48 18.33
N LYS A 506 10.54 -18.99 17.46
CA LYS A 506 10.94 -20.40 17.40
C LYS A 506 12.03 -20.78 18.39
N GLN A 507 12.81 -19.80 18.88
CA GLN A 507 13.92 -19.97 19.82
C GLN A 507 14.87 -21.07 19.32
N THR A 508 15.24 -21.00 18.04
CA THR A 508 16.27 -21.89 17.48
C THR A 508 17.61 -21.49 18.10
N ASP A 509 18.38 -22.50 18.45
CA ASP A 509 19.62 -22.45 19.21
C ASP A 509 20.39 -23.72 18.83
N THR A 510 21.17 -23.62 17.74
CA THR A 510 21.77 -24.77 17.05
C THR A 510 22.88 -25.41 17.89
N ASP A 511 23.76 -24.60 18.47
CA ASP A 511 24.91 -25.00 19.30
C ASP A 511 24.56 -25.15 20.81
N LYS A 512 23.49 -24.51 21.28
CA LYS A 512 22.97 -24.55 22.66
C LYS A 512 23.79 -23.77 23.68
N ASP A 513 24.42 -22.68 23.28
CA ASP A 513 25.09 -21.78 24.21
C ASP A 513 24.12 -20.80 24.92
N GLY A 514 22.91 -20.66 24.39
CA GLY A 514 21.84 -19.82 24.93
C GLY A 514 21.72 -18.43 24.29
N GLU A 515 22.55 -18.11 23.31
CA GLU A 515 22.22 -17.18 22.23
C GLU A 515 21.33 -17.93 21.22
N GLY A 516 20.87 -17.30 20.14
CA GLY A 516 20.01 -17.98 19.18
C GLY A 516 20.38 -17.62 17.77
N ASP A 517 20.07 -18.51 16.81
CA ASP A 517 20.49 -18.41 15.41
C ASP A 517 20.12 -17.10 14.67
N LEU A 518 19.32 -16.22 15.29
CA LEU A 518 18.94 -14.92 14.72
C LEU A 518 19.72 -13.73 15.32
N CYS A 519 20.43 -13.95 16.41
CA CYS A 519 21.27 -12.98 17.10
C CYS A 519 22.70 -13.48 17.34
N ASP A 520 22.98 -14.74 17.01
CA ASP A 520 24.33 -15.31 16.94
C ASP A 520 24.98 -14.99 15.58
N ASP A 521 26.31 -14.85 15.55
CA ASP A 521 27.11 -14.67 14.35
C ASP A 521 27.88 -15.97 13.94
N ASP A 522 27.84 -17.03 14.78
CA ASP A 522 28.49 -18.35 14.62
C ASP A 522 27.53 -19.45 15.14
N ASP A 523 26.52 -19.79 14.35
CA ASP A 523 25.34 -20.60 14.75
C ASP A 523 25.68 -22.03 15.24
N ASP A 524 26.87 -22.56 14.93
CA ASP A 524 27.31 -23.90 15.31
C ASP A 524 28.56 -23.94 16.21
N ASP A 525 29.07 -22.77 16.58
CA ASP A 525 30.14 -22.50 17.56
C ASP A 525 31.44 -23.27 17.22
N ASP A 526 31.74 -23.39 15.92
CA ASP A 526 32.93 -24.06 15.40
C ASP A 526 34.16 -23.14 15.30
N GLY A 527 33.94 -21.82 15.46
CA GLY A 527 34.93 -20.76 15.46
C GLY A 527 35.07 -20.05 14.11
N ILE A 528 34.18 -20.28 13.15
CA ILE A 528 34.07 -19.61 11.86
C ILE A 528 32.70 -18.93 11.78
N LEU A 529 32.68 -17.61 11.55
CA LEU A 529 31.42 -16.87 11.44
C LEU A 529 30.58 -17.37 10.25
N ASP A 530 29.26 -17.36 10.39
CA ASP A 530 28.29 -17.84 9.38
C ASP A 530 28.52 -17.28 7.97
N GLU A 531 29.02 -16.05 7.87
CA GLU A 531 29.29 -15.39 6.59
C GLU A 531 30.48 -15.99 5.82
N ASP A 532 31.38 -16.65 6.54
CA ASP A 532 32.60 -17.30 6.04
C ASP A 532 32.54 -18.84 6.15
N ASP A 533 31.49 -19.38 6.75
CA ASP A 533 31.32 -20.82 7.00
C ASP A 533 30.63 -21.55 5.83
N ASN A 534 31.25 -22.64 5.37
CA ASN A 534 30.68 -23.52 4.35
C ASN A 534 29.69 -24.57 4.90
N CYS A 535 29.52 -24.66 6.23
CA CYS A 535 28.46 -25.39 6.93
C CYS A 535 27.95 -24.65 8.18
N PRO A 536 27.25 -23.50 8.04
CA PRO A 536 26.84 -22.62 9.16
C PRO A 536 25.94 -23.21 10.26
N LEU A 537 25.60 -24.51 10.22
CA LEU A 537 24.72 -25.15 11.19
C LEU A 537 25.26 -26.51 11.64
N ASP A 538 26.45 -26.91 11.18
CA ASP A 538 27.04 -28.22 11.37
C ASP A 538 28.56 -28.11 11.58
N ALA A 539 28.96 -27.95 12.85
CA ALA A 539 30.32 -27.60 13.24
C ALA A 539 31.43 -28.33 12.46
N ASN A 540 32.22 -27.57 11.71
CA ASN A 540 33.27 -28.07 10.85
C ASN A 540 34.52 -27.14 10.79
N PRO A 541 35.28 -26.96 11.89
CA PRO A 541 36.31 -25.91 12.02
C PRO A 541 37.47 -25.96 11.01
N LEU A 542 37.54 -27.04 10.22
CA LEU A 542 38.53 -27.25 9.18
C LEU A 542 38.06 -26.79 7.79
N GLN A 543 36.79 -26.42 7.64
CA GLN A 543 36.18 -25.89 6.42
C GLN A 543 36.52 -26.75 5.18
N ILE A 544 36.48 -28.08 5.35
CA ILE A 544 36.84 -29.03 4.29
C ILE A 544 35.71 -29.08 3.28
N ASP A 545 36.00 -28.70 2.04
CA ASP A 545 35.16 -28.83 0.86
C ASP A 545 36.01 -29.53 -0.22
N VAL A 546 35.74 -30.81 -0.48
CA VAL A 546 36.59 -31.63 -1.37
C VAL A 546 36.26 -31.43 -2.84
N ASP A 547 35.03 -31.05 -3.21
CA ASP A 547 34.62 -30.86 -4.60
C ASP A 547 34.48 -29.40 -5.05
N ASP A 548 34.88 -28.47 -4.17
CA ASP A 548 34.95 -27.02 -4.33
C ASP A 548 33.59 -26.44 -4.77
N ASP A 549 32.50 -26.89 -4.17
CA ASP A 549 31.14 -26.46 -4.49
C ASP A 549 30.58 -25.38 -3.54
N THR A 550 31.40 -24.94 -2.58
CA THR A 550 31.11 -23.95 -1.52
C THR A 550 30.27 -24.47 -0.35
N LYS A 551 29.91 -25.76 -0.34
CA LYS A 551 29.38 -26.44 0.85
C LYS A 551 30.44 -27.34 1.44
N GLY A 552 30.56 -27.34 2.76
CA GLY A 552 31.49 -28.23 3.44
C GLY A 552 31.02 -29.68 3.38
N ASP A 553 31.99 -30.61 3.37
CA ASP A 553 31.76 -32.06 3.38
C ASP A 553 30.84 -32.53 4.53
N VAL A 554 30.72 -31.74 5.60
CA VAL A 554 29.94 -32.08 6.80
C VAL A 554 28.44 -31.91 6.57
N CYS A 555 28.04 -30.89 5.80
CA CYS A 555 26.66 -30.54 5.49
C CYS A 555 26.29 -30.79 4.01
N ASP A 556 27.21 -31.37 3.24
CA ASP A 556 26.98 -31.77 1.85
C ASP A 556 26.64 -33.26 1.70
N ASP A 557 25.38 -33.52 1.34
CA ASP A 557 24.85 -34.85 1.03
C ASP A 557 25.25 -35.36 -0.38
N GLU A 558 25.77 -34.49 -1.25
CA GLU A 558 26.08 -34.77 -2.65
C GLU A 558 27.57 -34.60 -2.99
N VAL A 559 28.48 -35.10 -2.14
CA VAL A 559 29.94 -35.10 -2.45
C VAL A 559 30.21 -35.76 -3.80
N THR A 560 30.34 -34.94 -4.84
CA THR A 560 30.66 -35.36 -6.20
C THR A 560 32.13 -35.17 -6.39
N LEU A 561 32.93 -36.17 -6.01
CA LEU A 561 34.36 -36.20 -6.32
C LEU A 561 34.58 -35.89 -7.81
N ARG A 562 34.88 -34.62 -8.13
CA ARG A 562 35.22 -34.21 -9.48
C ARG A 562 36.47 -35.01 -9.85
N ASN A 563 36.34 -35.83 -10.88
CA ASN A 563 37.41 -36.57 -11.52
C ASN A 563 37.96 -37.84 -10.81
N ILE A 564 37.10 -38.70 -10.25
CA ILE A 564 37.53 -40.08 -9.95
C ILE A 564 37.97 -40.87 -11.21
N ALA A 565 37.51 -40.46 -12.40
CA ALA A 565 37.85 -41.13 -13.66
C ALA A 565 39.34 -41.09 -14.01
N ASP A 566 40.11 -40.12 -13.48
CA ASP A 566 41.54 -39.99 -13.76
C ASP A 566 42.43 -40.76 -12.76
N PHE A 567 41.86 -41.29 -11.66
CA PHE A 567 42.59 -41.98 -10.59
C PHE A 567 42.32 -43.49 -10.48
N ILE A 568 41.71 -44.12 -11.49
CA ILE A 568 41.65 -45.59 -11.58
C ILE A 568 42.72 -46.08 -12.57
N PRO A 569 43.93 -46.47 -12.10
CA PRO A 569 44.79 -47.34 -12.90
C PRO A 569 43.99 -48.61 -13.26
N LYS A 570 44.07 -49.05 -14.51
CA LYS A 570 43.39 -50.23 -15.09
C LYS A 570 43.72 -51.59 -14.43
N GLY A 571 44.14 -51.64 -13.17
CA GLY A 571 44.81 -52.78 -12.56
C GLY A 571 44.11 -53.47 -11.39
N PHE A 572 42.97 -52.98 -10.89
CA PHE A 572 42.34 -53.60 -9.72
C PHE A 572 40.85 -53.82 -9.96
N SER A 573 40.52 -55.02 -10.43
CA SER A 573 39.26 -55.70 -10.12
C SER A 573 39.58 -57.15 -9.71
N PRO A 574 38.81 -57.77 -8.79
CA PRO A 574 39.04 -59.15 -8.37
C PRO A 574 38.92 -60.18 -9.52
N ASN A 575 38.24 -59.82 -10.62
CA ASN A 575 37.95 -60.67 -11.78
C ASN A 575 38.41 -60.07 -13.14
N GLY A 576 38.97 -58.86 -13.17
CA GLY A 576 39.49 -58.22 -14.38
C GLY A 576 38.52 -57.38 -15.22
N ASP A 577 37.23 -57.26 -14.87
CA ASP A 577 36.23 -56.59 -15.72
C ASP A 577 35.69 -55.25 -15.20
N GLY A 578 35.75 -55.01 -13.88
CA GLY A 578 35.32 -53.73 -13.27
C GLY A 578 33.80 -53.52 -13.29
N ILE A 579 32.99 -54.57 -13.53
CA ILE A 579 31.52 -54.49 -13.63
C ILE A 579 30.90 -55.17 -12.41
N GLY A 580 30.11 -54.43 -11.62
CA GLY A 580 29.39 -54.96 -10.46
C GLY A 580 30.24 -55.12 -9.20
N ASP A 581 31.47 -54.61 -9.20
CA ASP A 581 32.38 -54.66 -8.05
C ASP A 581 32.00 -53.63 -6.97
N VAL A 582 32.22 -54.02 -5.70
CA VAL A 582 32.00 -53.17 -4.53
C VAL A 582 33.32 -52.93 -3.82
N TRP A 583 33.72 -51.67 -3.71
CA TRP A 583 34.96 -51.28 -3.04
C TRP A 583 34.66 -50.67 -1.67
N LYS A 584 35.43 -51.11 -0.66
CA LYS A 584 35.41 -50.55 0.70
C LYS A 584 36.78 -49.99 1.03
N TRP A 585 36.88 -48.68 1.21
CA TRP A 585 38.12 -48.03 1.62
C TRP A 585 38.32 -48.21 3.13
N LYS A 586 39.54 -48.59 3.54
CA LYS A 586 39.82 -49.04 4.92
C LYS A 586 40.21 -47.91 5.89
N ASN A 587 40.54 -46.72 5.39
CA ASN A 587 41.09 -45.60 6.20
C ASN A 587 40.12 -44.42 6.43
N ILE A 588 38.90 -44.44 5.86
CA ILE A 588 37.89 -43.37 5.99
C ILE A 588 36.65 -43.82 6.80
N GLN A 589 36.66 -45.07 7.29
CA GLN A 589 35.51 -45.70 7.95
C GLN A 589 35.12 -45.05 9.28
N HIS A 590 36.03 -44.29 9.89
CA HIS A 590 35.76 -43.62 11.15
C HIS A 590 34.96 -42.32 10.99
N ILE A 591 34.96 -41.74 9.78
CA ILE A 591 34.29 -40.49 9.42
C ILE A 591 33.04 -40.78 8.57
N TYR A 592 33.11 -41.74 7.64
CA TYR A 592 31.98 -42.08 6.76
C TYR A 592 31.63 -43.58 6.78
N PRO A 593 30.88 -44.07 7.79
CA PRO A 593 30.65 -45.51 8.00
C PRO A 593 29.74 -46.17 6.95
N LYS A 594 29.07 -45.39 6.09
CA LYS A 594 28.11 -45.87 5.08
C LYS A 594 28.63 -45.84 3.63
N ASN A 595 29.85 -45.35 3.38
CA ASN A 595 30.35 -45.19 2.01
C ASN A 595 30.82 -46.52 1.41
N THR A 596 30.00 -47.06 0.50
CA THR A 596 30.34 -48.16 -0.41
C THR A 596 30.15 -47.71 -1.85
N LEU A 597 31.22 -47.70 -2.65
CA LEU A 597 31.12 -47.43 -4.09
C LEU A 597 30.67 -48.71 -4.81
N LYS A 598 29.55 -48.61 -5.54
CA LYS A 598 29.02 -49.66 -6.43
C LYS A 598 28.99 -49.13 -7.85
N ILE A 599 29.75 -49.76 -8.74
CA ILE A 599 29.77 -49.40 -10.17
C ILE A 599 28.75 -50.27 -10.90
N TYR A 600 27.74 -49.65 -11.51
CA TYR A 600 26.75 -50.29 -12.37
C TYR A 600 26.90 -49.76 -13.80
N ASP A 601 27.16 -50.64 -14.76
CA ASP A 601 27.08 -50.26 -16.17
C ASP A 601 25.65 -50.39 -16.70
N ARG A 602 25.22 -49.42 -17.52
CA ARG A 602 24.01 -49.48 -18.35
C ARG A 602 24.34 -50.30 -19.59
N GLN A 603 23.72 -51.48 -19.73
CA GLN A 603 23.76 -52.19 -21.01
C GLN A 603 23.29 -51.28 -22.17
N PRO A 604 23.94 -51.31 -23.35
CA PRO A 604 23.38 -50.73 -24.55
C PRO A 604 22.28 -51.65 -25.11
N TYR A 605 21.17 -51.03 -25.50
CA TYR A 605 20.15 -51.62 -26.36
C TYR A 605 20.76 -52.17 -27.66
N PHE A 606 20.29 -53.35 -28.09
CA PHE A 606 20.21 -53.68 -29.53
C PHE A 606 18.91 -53.11 -30.10
#